data_AF-B0NK69-F1
#
_entry.id   AF-B0NK69-F1
#
_cell.length_a   1.000
_cell.length_b   1.000
_cell.length_c   1.000
_cell.angle_alpha   90.00
_cell.angle_beta   90.00
_cell.angle_gamma   90.00
#
_symmetry.space_group_name_H-M   'P 1'
#
loop_
_entity.id
_entity.type
_entity.pdbx_description
1 polymer ?
#
loop_
_entity_poly.entity_id
_entity_poly.type
_entity_poly.pdbx_seq_one_letter_code
_entity_poly.pdbx_strand_id
1 'polypeptide(L)' 'MDVNSLAHTKWECKYHIVFAPKYRRQVIYKDIKADKNSENI' A
#
# COMPACT_ATOMS: atom_id res chain seq x y z
N MET A 1 -17.90 5.36 2.48
CA MET A 1 -17.27 4.09 2.92
C MET A 1 -17.50 3.10 1.80
N ASP A 2 -16.44 2.78 1.06
CA ASP A 2 -16.52 1.97 -0.15
C ASP A 2 -16.76 0.50 0.19
N VAL A 3 -18.00 0.06 0.00
CA VAL A 3 -18.41 -1.33 0.18
C VAL A 3 -18.49 -1.97 -1.20
N ASN A 4 -17.57 -2.90 -1.47
CA ASN A 4 -17.56 -3.64 -2.72
C ASN A 4 -18.66 -4.72 -2.66
N SER A 5 -19.38 -4.89 -3.77
CA SER A 5 -20.47 -5.86 -3.85
C SER A 5 -20.40 -6.72 -5.11
N LEU A 6 -20.65 -8.01 -4.91
CA LEU A 6 -20.95 -9.01 -5.94
C LEU A 6 -22.38 -9.52 -5.71
N ALA A 7 -22.94 -10.25 -6.68
CA ALA A 7 -24.37 -10.64 -6.70
C ALA A 7 -24.92 -11.24 -5.39
N HIS A 8 -24.09 -11.94 -4.59
CA HIS A 8 -24.48 -12.52 -3.31
C HIS A 8 -23.53 -12.19 -2.15
N THR A 9 -22.63 -11.22 -2.30
CA THR A 9 -21.68 -10.91 -1.22
C THR A 9 -21.34 -9.43 -1.23
N LYS A 10 -21.49 -8.80 -0.07
CA LYS A 10 -21.03 -7.44 0.19
C LYS A 10 -19.94 -7.55 1.23
N TRP A 11 -18.78 -6.92 0.98
CA TRP A 11 -17.68 -6.95 1.92
C TRP A 11 -17.07 -5.56 2.10
N GLU A 12 -16.61 -5.32 3.32
CA GLU A 12 -15.83 -4.15 3.68
C GLU A 12 -14.42 -4.62 4.03
N CYS A 13 -13.53 -4.60 3.04
CA CYS A 13 -12.14 -5.04 3.19
C CYS A 13 -11.25 -3.89 3.65
N LYS A 14 -11.36 -3.50 4.93
CA LYS A 14 -10.43 -2.55 5.55
C LYS A 14 -9.29 -3.31 6.23
N TYR A 15 -8.06 -3.14 5.72
CA TYR A 15 -6.88 -3.80 6.28
C TYR A 15 -5.75 -2.81 6.55
N HIS A 16 -5.11 -2.95 7.71
CA HIS A 16 -3.88 -2.25 8.06
C HIS A 16 -2.68 -3.14 7.76
N ILE A 17 -2.20 -3.09 6.52
CA ILE A 17 -1.05 -3.89 6.06
C ILE A 17 0.24 -3.11 6.35
N VAL A 18 1.09 -3.63 7.23
CA VAL A 18 2.37 -3.02 7.61
C VAL A 18 3.51 -3.98 7.28
N PHE A 19 4.51 -3.48 6.57
CA PHE A 19 5.74 -4.20 6.28
C PHE A 19 6.90 -3.57 7.05
N ALA A 20 7.64 -4.39 7.81
CA ALA A 20 8.84 -3.97 8.52
C ALA A 20 10.06 -4.75 7.97
N PRO A 21 11.10 -4.07 7.47
CA PRO A 21 12.28 -4.75 6.95
C PRO A 21 13.09 -5.37 8.10
N LYS A 22 13.75 -6.51 7.83
CA LYS A 22 14.67 -7.13 8.79
C LYS A 22 15.74 -6.11 9.18
N TYR A 23 15.94 -5.91 10.48
CA TYR A 23 16.80 -4.87 11.08
C TYR A 23 16.36 -3.42 10.86
N ARG A 24 15.09 -3.18 10.47
CA ARG A 24 14.51 -1.83 10.26
C ARG A 24 15.34 -0.94 9.33
N ARG A 25 16.06 -1.54 8.37
CA ARG A 25 16.89 -0.78 7.43
C ARG A 25 16.00 0.01 6.47
N GLN A 26 16.31 1.29 6.26
CA GLN A 26 15.57 2.18 5.37
C GLN A 26 15.90 1.97 3.89
N VAL A 27 16.24 0.75 3.46
CA VAL A 27 16.65 0.48 2.06
C VAL A 27 15.50 0.77 1.10
N ILE A 28 14.32 0.23 1.41
CA ILE A 28 13.09 0.38 0.63
C ILE A 28 12.64 1.85 0.54
N TYR A 29 12.92 2.66 1.57
CA TYR A 29 12.50 4.06 1.60
C TYR A 29 13.26 4.95 0.61
N LYS A 30 14.51 4.63 0.29
CA LYS A 30 15.31 5.44 -0.65
C LYS A 30 14.82 5.24 -2.08
N ASP A 31 14.56 3.99 -2.45
CA ASP A 31 14.16 3.61 -3.80
C ASP A 31 12.72 4.06 -4.09
N ILE A 32 11.78 3.82 -3.15
CA ILE A 32 10.38 4.27 -3.30
C ILE A 32 10.25 5.81 -3.32
N LYS A 33 11.17 6.53 -2.66
CA LYS A 33 11.16 8.00 -2.70
C LYS A 33 11.67 8.54 -4.04
N ALA A 34 12.55 7.83 -4.73
CA ALA A 34 13.05 8.22 -6.05
C ALA A 34 11.97 8.05 -7.13
N ASP A 35 11.24 6.92 -7.12
CA ASP A 35 10.16 6.65 -8.09
C ASP A 35 9.01 7.65 -7.99
N LYS A 36 8.69 8.15 -6.79
CA LYS A 36 7.68 9.21 -6.59
C LYS A 36 8.05 10.55 -7.25
N ASN A 37 9.33 10.80 -7.47
CA ASN A 37 9.80 12.02 -8.13
C ASN A 37 9.87 11.87 -9.66
N SER A 38 9.77 10.65 -10.22
CA SER A 38 9.72 10.43 -11.67
C SER A 38 8.30 10.43 -12.25
N GLU A 39 7.25 10.39 -11.43
CA GLU A 39 5.85 10.52 -11.88
C GLU A 39 5.37 11.99 -11.99
N ASN A 40 6.28 12.96 -11.88
CA ASN A 40 6.00 14.39 -12.15
C ASN A 40 6.86 14.95 -13.31
N ILE A 41 7.07 14.16 -14.36
CA ILE A 41 7.45 14.63 -15.70
C ILE A 41 6.43 14.08 -16.70
#